data_AF-A0A2E4KNB2-F1
#
_entry.id   AF-A0A2E4KNB2-F1
#
_cell.length_a   1.000
_cell.length_b   1.000
_cell.length_c   1.000
_cell.angle_alpha   90.00
_cell.angle_beta   90.00
_cell.angle_gamma   90.00
#
_symmetry.space_group_name_H-M   'P 1'
#
loop_
_entity.id
_entity.type
_entity.pdbx_description
1 polymer ?
#
loop_
_entity_poly.entity_id
_entity_poly.type
_entity_poly.pdbx_seq_one_letter_code
_entity_poly.pdbx_strand_id
1 'polypeptide(L)'
;MTSPPYNLGVSYRSYRDALPTKEYLEWTDQWIAAATRTLTLRGSLFLNVGSTPTRPWTALDVAQTARQHLKLQNIIHWVKSIAIDRGGGARAALDRDLAVGHYKPINSDRFVNDCHEFVFHLTPEGRTPLDRKAIG
;
A
#
# COMPACT_ATOMS: atom_id res chain seq x y z
N MET A 1 -6.94 3.61 -10.16
CA MET A 1 -6.14 2.77 -9.25
C MET A 1 -4.82 2.45 -9.94
N THR A 2 -3.69 2.57 -9.26
CA THR A 2 -2.38 2.23 -9.85
C THR A 2 -1.44 1.60 -8.83
N SER A 3 -0.50 0.79 -9.33
CA SER A 3 0.60 0.16 -8.60
C SER A 3 1.90 0.63 -9.23
N PRO A 4 2.49 1.75 -8.77
CA PRO A 4 3.76 2.24 -9.31
C PRO A 4 4.90 1.25 -9.01
N PRO A 5 6.05 1.34 -9.69
CA PRO A 5 7.25 0.62 -9.25
C PRO A 5 7.60 1.02 -7.81
N TYR A 6 7.80 0.04 -6.94
CA TYR A 6 7.94 0.25 -5.50
C TYR A 6 9.39 0.50 -5.05
N ASN A 7 10.34 0.51 -5.98
CA ASN A 7 11.77 0.63 -5.69
C ASN A 7 12.21 -0.44 -4.67
N LEU A 8 11.82 -1.70 -4.89
CA LEU A 8 12.07 -2.82 -3.97
C LEU A 8 13.30 -3.65 -4.35
N GLY A 9 14.03 -3.22 -5.37
CA GLY A 9 15.20 -3.92 -5.90
C GLY A 9 14.85 -5.04 -6.88
N VAL A 10 13.63 -5.08 -7.42
CA VAL A 10 13.21 -6.11 -8.36
C VAL A 10 13.90 -5.91 -9.70
N SER A 11 14.55 -6.96 -10.22
CA SER A 11 15.23 -6.90 -11.52
C SER A 11 14.21 -6.92 -12.67
N TYR A 12 13.71 -5.75 -13.07
CA TYR A 12 12.96 -5.60 -14.32
C TYR A 12 13.91 -5.45 -15.50
N ARG A 13 13.47 -5.88 -16.69
CA ARG A 13 14.27 -5.77 -17.93
C ARG A 13 14.43 -4.32 -18.41
N SER A 14 13.44 -3.47 -18.16
CA SER A 14 13.36 -2.10 -18.71
C SER A 14 13.36 -1.00 -17.66
N TYR A 15 13.36 -1.35 -16.37
CA TYR A 15 13.26 -0.38 -15.28
C TYR A 15 14.24 -0.70 -14.15
N ARG A 16 14.94 0.33 -13.66
CA ARG A 16 15.86 0.20 -12.53
C ARG A 16 15.09 0.40 -11.23
N ASP A 17 14.61 -0.68 -10.63
CA ASP A 17 13.87 -0.67 -9.36
C ASP A 17 14.78 -0.56 -8.12
N ALA A 18 15.90 0.14 -8.25
CA ALA A 18 16.89 0.34 -7.19
C ALA A 18 17.49 1.74 -7.26
N LEU A 19 16.63 2.74 -7.43
CA LEU A 19 17.00 4.16 -7.35
C LEU A 19 17.35 4.54 -5.91
N PRO A 20 18.24 5.52 -5.70
CA PRO A 20 18.39 6.19 -4.41
C PRO A 20 17.04 6.73 -3.93
N THR A 21 16.76 6.62 -2.63
CA THR A 21 15.44 7.00 -2.05
C THR A 21 15.01 8.40 -2.46
N LYS A 22 15.94 9.37 -2.46
CA LYS A 22 15.66 10.76 -2.84
C LYS A 22 15.16 10.86 -4.30
N GLU A 23 15.88 10.25 -5.24
CA GLU A 23 15.51 10.25 -6.66
C GLU A 23 14.16 9.55 -6.89
N TYR A 24 13.92 8.44 -6.18
CA TYR A 24 12.64 7.74 -6.23
C TYR A 24 11.47 8.63 -5.74
N LEU A 25 11.66 9.36 -4.64
CA LEU A 25 10.63 10.22 -4.07
C LEU A 25 10.42 11.50 -4.91
N GLU A 26 11.47 12.05 -5.51
CA GLU A 26 11.36 13.16 -6.48
C GLU A 26 10.61 12.75 -7.74
N TRP A 27 10.92 11.57 -8.29
CA TRP A 27 10.15 11.00 -9.39
C TRP A 27 8.70 10.74 -8.98
N THR A 28 8.49 10.24 -7.76
CA THR A 28 7.16 10.00 -7.20
C THR A 28 6.33 11.27 -7.10
N ASP A 29 6.95 12.35 -6.62
CA ASP A 29 6.34 13.67 -6.55
C ASP A 29 5.87 14.16 -7.92
N GLN A 30 6.73 14.05 -8.94
CA GLN A 30 6.44 14.53 -10.29
C GLN A 30 5.20 13.86 -10.91
N TRP A 31 5.11 12.54 -10.84
CA TRP A 31 3.97 11.84 -11.43
C TRP A 31 2.68 12.00 -10.60
N ILE A 32 2.78 12.11 -9.27
CA ILE A 32 1.60 12.41 -8.43
C ILE A 32 1.08 13.80 -8.72
N ALA A 33 1.95 14.80 -8.85
CA ALA A 33 1.57 16.15 -9.24
C ALA A 33 0.86 16.15 -10.61
N ALA A 34 1.35 15.36 -11.56
CA ALA A 34 0.71 15.20 -12.87
C ALA A 34 -0.67 14.53 -12.78
N ALA A 35 -0.80 13.45 -12.01
CA ALA A 35 -2.07 12.78 -11.78
C ALA A 35 -3.08 13.70 -11.06
N THR A 36 -2.61 14.51 -10.10
CA THR A 36 -3.46 15.47 -9.38
C THR A 36 -4.11 16.47 -10.32
N ARG A 37 -3.39 16.94 -11.35
CA ARG A 37 -3.94 17.88 -12.35
C ARG A 37 -5.06 17.29 -13.22
N THR A 38 -5.18 15.98 -13.30
CA THR A 38 -6.22 15.32 -14.11
C THR A 38 -7.43 14.89 -13.28
N LEU A 39 -7.35 14.97 -11.95
CA LEU A 39 -8.47 14.64 -11.07
C LEU A 39 -9.52 15.74 -11.08
N THR A 40 -10.79 15.34 -11.11
CA THR A 40 -11.89 16.23 -10.75
C THR A 40 -11.88 16.49 -9.24
N LEU A 41 -12.60 17.51 -8.77
CA LEU A 41 -12.74 17.81 -7.32
C LEU A 41 -13.27 16.62 -6.50
N ARG A 42 -14.03 15.72 -7.15
CA ARG A 42 -14.58 14.49 -6.56
C ARG A 42 -13.87 13.23 -7.06
N GLY A 43 -12.68 13.38 -7.63
CA GLY A 43 -11.85 12.27 -8.07
C GLY A 43 -11.19 11.56 -6.90
N SER A 44 -10.69 10.35 -7.18
CA SER A 44 -9.92 9.54 -6.23
C SER A 44 -8.68 9.00 -6.90
N LEU A 45 -7.56 9.04 -6.18
CA LEU A 45 -6.34 8.34 -6.51
C LEU A 45 -6.12 7.22 -5.47
N PHE A 46 -6.08 5.99 -5.94
CA PHE A 46 -5.74 4.83 -5.11
C PHE A 46 -4.33 4.37 -5.46
N LEU A 47 -3.43 4.39 -4.47
CA LEU A 47 -2.03 4.00 -4.59
C LEU A 47 -1.78 2.75 -3.76
N ASN A 48 -1.60 1.61 -4.42
CA ASN A 48 -1.08 0.41 -3.77
C ASN A 48 0.44 0.54 -3.67
N VAL A 49 1.03 0.39 -2.49
CA VAL A 49 2.46 0.51 -2.25
C VAL A 49 2.92 -0.60 -1.32
N GLY A 50 3.80 -1.46 -1.83
CA GLY A 50 4.52 -2.44 -1.04
C GLY A 50 5.76 -1.86 -0.37
N SER A 51 6.23 -2.55 0.65
CA SER A 51 7.52 -2.31 1.30
C SER A 51 8.35 -3.58 1.31
N THR A 52 9.61 -3.48 1.74
CA THR A 52 10.34 -4.65 2.23
C THR A 52 10.65 -4.44 3.72
N PRO A 53 10.91 -5.51 4.50
CA PRO A 53 11.31 -5.35 5.90
C PRO A 53 12.57 -4.48 6.10
N THR A 54 13.47 -4.44 5.11
CA THR A 54 14.67 -3.59 5.13
C THR A 54 14.40 -2.15 4.71
N ARG A 55 13.25 -1.86 4.10
CA ARG A 55 12.78 -0.53 3.71
C ARG A 55 11.36 -0.27 4.23
N PRO A 56 11.15 -0.27 5.56
CA PRO A 56 9.80 -0.22 6.15
C PRO A 56 9.09 1.12 5.94
N TRP A 57 9.85 2.18 5.68
CA TRP A 57 9.30 3.53 5.49
C TRP A 57 8.79 3.80 4.08
N THR A 58 9.13 2.99 3.08
CA THR A 58 8.85 3.29 1.66
C THR A 58 7.38 3.63 1.39
N ALA A 59 6.43 2.87 1.94
CA ALA A 59 5.02 3.14 1.75
C ALA A 59 4.59 4.48 2.40
N LEU A 60 5.11 4.77 3.60
CA LEU A 60 4.82 6.00 4.32
C LEU A 60 5.47 7.22 3.65
N ASP A 61 6.69 7.07 3.13
CA ASP A 61 7.38 8.13 2.38
C ASP A 61 6.60 8.48 1.11
N VAL A 62 6.12 7.48 0.36
CA VAL A 62 5.24 7.71 -0.80
C VAL A 62 3.95 8.43 -0.38
N ALA A 63 3.32 8.04 0.73
CA ALA A 63 2.13 8.73 1.24
C ALA A 63 2.43 10.19 1.64
N GLN A 64 3.60 10.44 2.24
CA GLN A 64 4.04 11.78 2.64
C GLN A 64 4.39 12.65 1.43
N THR A 65 4.97 12.09 0.37
CA THR A 65 5.10 12.76 -0.93
C THR A 65 3.73 13.08 -1.51
N ALA A 66 2.80 12.13 -1.51
CA ALA A 66 1.45 12.35 -2.02
C ALA A 66 0.67 13.43 -1.27
N ARG A 67 0.91 13.56 0.04
CA ARG A 67 0.29 14.56 0.93
C ARG A 67 0.54 16.00 0.50
N GLN A 68 1.59 16.25 -0.27
CA GLN A 68 1.89 17.58 -0.81
C GLN A 68 0.84 18.03 -1.85
N HIS A 69 0.15 17.08 -2.50
CA HIS A 69 -0.78 17.33 -3.60
C HIS A 69 -2.23 16.98 -3.27
N LEU A 70 -2.45 15.97 -2.43
CA LEU A 70 -3.78 15.41 -2.14
C LEU A 70 -3.98 15.17 -0.63
N LYS A 71 -5.24 15.04 -0.22
CA LYS A 71 -5.64 14.66 1.13
C LYS A 71 -5.85 13.15 1.22
N LEU A 72 -5.23 12.53 2.22
CA LEU A 72 -5.48 11.14 2.57
C LEU A 72 -6.89 11.02 3.16
N GLN A 73 -7.75 10.23 2.52
CA GLN A 73 -9.11 9.98 2.97
C GLN A 73 -9.25 8.62 3.66
N ASN A 74 -8.59 7.58 3.14
CA ASN A 74 -8.57 6.27 3.79
C ASN A 74 -7.21 5.60 3.63
N ILE A 75 -6.86 4.77 4.61
CA ILE A 75 -5.79 3.78 4.52
C ILE A 75 -6.46 2.41 4.49
N ILE A 76 -6.14 1.61 3.48
CA ILE A 76 -6.59 0.24 3.34
C ILE A 76 -5.35 -0.65 3.49
N HIS A 77 -5.41 -1.65 4.35
CA HIS A 77 -4.37 -2.67 4.44
C HIS A 77 -4.77 -3.85 3.58
N TRP A 78 -4.04 -4.09 2.50
CA TRP A 78 -4.21 -5.29 1.72
C TRP A 78 -3.43 -6.42 2.39
N VAL A 79 -4.13 -7.16 3.25
CA VAL A 79 -3.54 -8.25 4.00
C VAL A 79 -3.48 -9.51 3.14
N LYS A 80 -2.27 -10.04 2.97
CA LYS A 80 -1.96 -11.25 2.19
C LYS A 80 -2.01 -12.52 3.03
N SER A 81 -1.82 -12.41 4.34
CA SER A 81 -1.94 -13.52 5.28
C SER A 81 -2.35 -13.08 6.68
N ILE A 82 -3.25 -13.83 7.32
CA ILE A 82 -3.71 -13.62 8.70
C ILE A 82 -3.69 -14.97 9.43
N ALA A 83 -3.19 -14.98 10.66
CA ALA A 83 -3.34 -16.09 11.59
C ALA A 83 -4.39 -15.75 12.65
N ILE A 84 -5.34 -16.65 12.88
CA ILE A 84 -6.43 -16.52 13.84
C ILE A 84 -6.34 -17.70 14.80
N ASP A 85 -6.08 -17.40 16.07
CA ASP A 85 -6.15 -18.40 17.14
C ASP A 85 -7.59 -18.86 17.32
N ARG A 86 -7.76 -20.16 17.61
CA ARG A 86 -9.00 -20.77 18.05
C ARG A 86 -9.76 -19.95 19.09
N GLY A 87 -9.07 -19.33 20.05
CA GLY A 87 -9.66 -18.48 21.10
C GLY A 87 -10.02 -17.04 20.68
N GLY A 88 -9.51 -16.58 19.53
CA GLY A 88 -9.63 -15.19 19.08
C GLY A 88 -10.97 -14.85 18.41
N GLY A 89 -11.77 -15.86 18.07
CA GLY A 89 -13.04 -15.69 17.37
C GLY A 89 -14.26 -15.91 18.25
N ALA A 90 -14.59 -15.01 19.17
CA ALA A 90 -15.81 -15.15 20.00
C ALA A 90 -17.13 -15.27 19.18
N ARG A 91 -17.09 -14.94 17.88
CA ARG A 91 -18.21 -15.10 16.92
C ARG A 91 -18.05 -16.23 15.90
N ALA A 92 -16.85 -16.81 15.76
CA ALA A 92 -16.58 -17.89 14.85
C ALA A 92 -16.05 -19.06 15.68
N ALA A 93 -16.88 -20.06 15.93
CA ALA A 93 -16.46 -21.28 16.61
C ALA A 93 -15.43 -22.01 15.75
N LEU A 94 -14.15 -21.63 15.88
CA LEU A 94 -13.04 -22.30 15.25
C LEU A 94 -12.70 -23.53 16.09
N ASP A 95 -12.58 -24.69 15.44
CA ASP A 95 -12.16 -25.94 16.06
C ASP A 95 -10.63 -26.06 16.18
N ARG A 96 -9.90 -25.24 15.40
CA ARG A 96 -8.44 -25.14 15.36
C ARG A 96 -7.99 -23.73 14.99
N ASP A 97 -6.70 -23.46 15.17
CA ASP A 97 -6.07 -22.27 14.63
C ASP A 97 -6.18 -22.23 13.11
N LEU A 98 -6.43 -21.04 12.57
CA LEU A 98 -6.65 -20.82 11.16
C LEU A 98 -5.63 -19.82 10.61
N ALA A 99 -4.81 -20.27 9.67
CA ALA A 99 -4.03 -19.38 8.82
C ALA A 99 -4.72 -19.24 7.46
N VAL A 100 -5.07 -18.02 7.08
CA VAL A 100 -5.69 -17.69 5.78
C VAL A 100 -4.74 -16.82 4.99
N GLY A 101 -4.46 -17.22 3.74
CA GLY A 101 -3.57 -16.51 2.84
C GLY A 101 -2.18 -17.12 2.75
N HIS A 102 -1.31 -16.47 1.97
CA HIS A 102 0.06 -16.93 1.74
C HIS A 102 1.02 -15.75 1.90
N TYR A 103 2.15 -16.00 2.55
CA TYR A 103 3.28 -15.08 2.57
C TYR A 103 4.54 -15.84 2.17
N LYS A 104 5.54 -15.12 1.64
CA LYS A 104 6.85 -15.68 1.37
C LYS A 104 7.65 -15.67 2.69
N PRO A 105 8.08 -16.83 3.23
CA PRO A 105 8.95 -16.85 4.39
C PRO A 105 10.22 -16.06 4.11
N ILE A 106 10.64 -15.24 5.06
CA ILE A 106 11.91 -14.53 4.98
C ILE A 106 12.99 -15.27 5.77
N ASN A 107 14.17 -15.40 5.16
CA ASN A 107 15.32 -16.03 5.80
C ASN A 107 16.11 -14.95 6.58
N SER A 108 15.57 -14.52 7.71
CA SER A 108 16.18 -13.51 8.58
C SER A 108 15.66 -13.63 10.00
N ASP A 109 16.56 -13.64 10.98
CA ASP A 109 16.21 -13.65 12.41
C ASP A 109 15.78 -12.26 12.93
N ARG A 110 15.85 -11.23 12.10
CA ARG A 110 15.57 -9.84 12.49
C ARG A 110 14.13 -9.41 12.23
N PHE A 111 13.48 -9.99 11.22
CA PHE A 111 12.26 -9.45 10.64
C PHE A 111 11.11 -10.44 10.74
N VAL A 112 9.89 -9.92 10.84
CA VAL A 112 8.66 -10.70 10.62
C VAL A 112 8.35 -10.78 9.13
N ASN A 113 7.62 -11.82 8.73
CA ASN A 113 7.17 -11.95 7.35
C ASN A 113 6.31 -10.75 6.94
N ASP A 114 6.57 -10.23 5.74
CA ASP A 114 5.75 -9.15 5.20
C ASP A 114 4.44 -9.70 4.64
N CYS A 115 3.36 -9.46 5.38
CA CYS A 115 2.04 -10.03 5.11
C CYS A 115 1.05 -9.00 4.60
N HIS A 116 1.47 -7.79 4.22
CA HIS A 116 0.53 -6.77 3.75
C HIS A 116 1.16 -5.74 2.81
N GLU A 117 0.29 -5.02 2.12
CA GLU A 117 0.63 -3.79 1.42
C GLU A 117 -0.32 -2.66 1.86
N PHE A 118 0.11 -1.43 1.66
CA PHE A 118 -0.75 -0.27 1.89
C PHE A 118 -1.45 0.10 0.58
N VAL A 119 -2.75 0.36 0.67
CA VAL A 119 -3.50 1.05 -0.37
C VAL A 119 -3.96 2.39 0.20
N PHE A 120 -3.35 3.48 -0.27
CA PHE A 120 -3.73 4.83 0.12
C PHE A 120 -4.83 5.36 -0.81
N HIS A 121 -5.95 5.78 -0.22
CA HIS A 121 -7.01 6.49 -0.93
C HIS A 121 -6.83 7.99 -0.70
N LEU A 122 -6.41 8.69 -1.76
CA LEU A 122 -6.11 10.11 -1.79
C LEU A 122 -7.13 10.86 -2.65
N THR A 123 -7.51 12.05 -2.24
CA THR A 123 -8.53 12.89 -2.91
C THR A 123 -8.17 14.36 -2.82
N PRO A 124 -8.69 15.24 -3.69
CA PRO A 124 -8.34 16.66 -3.64
C PRO A 124 -8.67 17.34 -2.31
N GLU A 125 -9.85 17.03 -1.72
CA GLU A 125 -10.36 17.73 -0.54
C GLU A 125 -10.59 16.83 0.70
N GLY A 126 -10.35 15.52 0.59
CA GLY A 126 -10.61 14.57 1.67
C GLY A 126 -12.09 14.24 1.86
N ARG A 127 -12.94 14.58 0.87
CA ARG A 127 -14.40 14.49 0.96
C ARG A 127 -15.06 13.82 -0.24
N THR A 128 -14.29 13.10 -1.08
CA THR A 128 -14.85 12.38 -2.22
C THR A 128 -15.84 11.31 -1.73
N PRO A 129 -17.13 11.38 -2.09
CA PRO A 129 -18.09 10.37 -1.67
C PRO A 129 -17.80 9.02 -2.31
N LEU A 130 -17.95 7.95 -1.54
CA LEU A 130 -17.82 6.57 -2.02
C LEU A 130 -19.17 5.87 -1.94
N ASP A 131 -19.56 5.18 -3.01
CA ASP A 131 -20.66 4.23 -2.94
C ASP A 131 -20.17 2.94 -2.28
N ARG A 132 -20.50 2.80 -0.99
CA ARG A 132 -20.09 1.64 -0.17
C ARG A 132 -20.79 0.34 -0.56
N LYS A 133 -21.81 0.40 -1.41
CA LYS A 133 -22.57 -0.77 -1.87
C LYS A 133 -22.31 -1.11 -3.33
N ALA A 134 -21.60 -0.24 -4.05
CA ALA A 134 -21.16 -0.55 -5.40
C ALA A 134 -20.25 -1.79 -5.36
N ILE A 135 -20.42 -2.66 -6.35
CA ILE A 135 -19.57 -3.82 -6.55
C ILE A 135 -18.29 -3.30 -7.21
N GLY A 136 -17.31 -2.92 -6.39
CA GLY A 136 -15.92 -2.66 -6.77
C GLY A 136 -15.72 -1.76 -7.98
#